data_AF-A0A1J3IFB3-F1
#
_entry.id   AF-A0A1J3IFB3-F1
#
_cell.length_a   1.000
_cell.length_b   1.000
_cell.length_c   1.000
_cell.angle_alpha   90.00
_cell.angle_beta   90.00
_cell.angle_gamma   90.00
#
_symmetry.space_group_name_H-M   'P 1'
#
loop_
_entity.id
_entity.type
_entity.pdbx_description
1 polymer ?
#
loop_
_entity_poly.entity_id
_entity_poly.type
_entity_poly.pdbx_seq_one_letter_code
_entity_poly.pdbx_strand_id
1 'polypeptide(L)'
;FQSLRLTQMGLSLNIDVSARSFYEPIDVTEFISKFMNLRDFSRPLKDSDRVKVKKVLRNLRVHLAQFNYERSSKITGISNCPISQLSFTLEDNTQKT
;
A
#
# COMPACT_ATOMS: atom_id res chain seq x y z
N PHE A 1 18.96 -8.21 15.35
CA PHE A 1 19.28 -6.97 16.10
C PHE A 1 20.80 -6.82 16.18
N GLN A 2 21.34 -5.60 16.08
CA GLN A 2 22.78 -5.34 16.24
C GLN A 2 23.03 -4.06 17.04
N SER A 3 24.00 -4.09 17.96
CA SER A 3 24.41 -2.91 18.73
C SER A 3 25.86 -3.01 19.17
N LEU A 4 26.53 -1.86 19.26
CA LEU A 4 27.84 -1.74 19.90
C LEU A 4 27.64 -1.31 21.35
N ARG A 5 28.39 -1.92 22.27
CA ARG A 5 28.36 -1.55 23.70
C ARG A 5 29.78 -1.34 24.21
N LEU A 6 30.01 -0.19 24.85
CA LEU A 6 31.16 -0.04 25.73
C LEU A 6 30.98 -0.95 26.94
N THR A 7 32.04 -1.68 27.26
CA THR A 7 32.14 -2.54 28.44
C THR A 7 33.44 -2.20 29.17
N GLN A 8 33.58 -2.69 30.40
CA GLN A 8 34.83 -2.55 31.15
C GLN A 8 36.03 -3.19 30.42
N MET A 9 35.79 -4.18 29.54
CA MET A 9 36.83 -4.84 28.73
C MET A 9 37.01 -4.23 27.34
N GLY A 10 36.49 -3.01 27.13
CA GLY A 10 36.52 -2.33 25.84
C GLY A 10 35.23 -2.51 25.05
N LEU A 11 35.34 -2.44 23.73
CA LEU A 11 34.19 -2.44 22.84
C LEU A 11 33.69 -3.86 22.57
N SER A 12 32.38 -4.07 22.75
CA SER A 12 31.72 -5.34 22.44
C SER A 12 30.67 -5.16 21.34
N LEU A 13 30.50 -6.21 20.52
CA LEU A 13 29.46 -6.30 19.50
C LEU A 13 28.39 -7.29 19.97
N ASN A 14 27.16 -6.79 20.13
CA ASN A 14 25.99 -7.58 20.47
C ASN A 14 25.18 -7.85 19.20
N ILE A 15 25.03 -9.12 18.84
CA ILE A 15 24.27 -9.61 17.68
C ILE A 15 23.23 -10.61 18.15
N ASP A 16 22.00 -10.45 17.64
CA ASP A 16 20.91 -11.39 17.86
C ASP A 16 20.09 -11.59 16.57
N VAL A 17 19.46 -12.75 16.44
CA VAL A 17 18.58 -13.09 15.31
C VAL A 17 17.20 -12.50 15.54
N SER A 18 16.54 -12.02 14.49
CA SER A 18 15.18 -11.48 14.59
C SER A 18 14.35 -11.83 13.36
N ALA A 19 13.06 -12.07 13.55
CA ALA A 19 12.09 -12.27 12.48
C ALA A 19 11.05 -11.13 12.49
N ARG A 20 10.64 -10.66 11.30
CA ARG A 20 9.61 -9.64 11.12
C ARG A 20 8.78 -9.94 9.87
N SER A 21 7.48 -9.73 9.95
CA SER A 21 6.58 -9.82 8.79
C SER A 21 6.66 -8.58 7.91
N PHE A 22 6.66 -8.77 6.60
CA PHE A 22 6.57 -7.72 5.60
C PHE A 22 5.45 -8.03 4.61
N TYR A 23 4.93 -7.01 3.94
CA TYR A 23 4.02 -7.21 2.82
C TYR A 23 4.78 -7.79 1.63
N GLU A 24 4.16 -8.74 0.94
CA GLU A 24 4.64 -9.27 -0.32
C GLU A 24 4.63 -8.14 -1.38
N PRO A 25 5.69 -7.98 -2.19
CA PRO A 25 5.74 -6.97 -3.25
C PRO A 25 4.93 -7.43 -4.47
N ILE A 26 3.60 -7.41 -4.34
CA ILE A 26 2.64 -7.79 -5.38
C ILE A 26 1.75 -6.62 -5.79
N ASP A 27 1.04 -6.79 -6.89
CA ASP A 27 0.06 -5.81 -7.36
C ASP A 27 -1.05 -5.58 -6.32
N VAL A 28 -1.54 -4.35 -6.24
CA VAL A 28 -2.60 -3.98 -5.29
C VAL A 28 -3.88 -4.81 -5.51
N THR A 29 -4.20 -5.13 -6.76
CA THR A 29 -5.33 -5.99 -7.12
C THR A 29 -5.13 -7.44 -6.64
N GLU A 30 -3.94 -7.99 -6.81
CA GLU A 30 -3.57 -9.33 -6.33
C GLU A 30 -3.58 -9.38 -4.79
N PHE A 31 -3.04 -8.36 -4.14
CA PHE A 31 -3.06 -8.22 -2.68
C PHE A 31 -4.49 -8.23 -2.12
N ILE A 32 -5.40 -7.47 -2.73
CA ILE A 32 -6.82 -7.47 -2.35
C ILE A 32 -7.45 -8.84 -2.58
N SER A 33 -7.18 -9.48 -3.73
CA SER A 33 -7.69 -10.82 -4.06
C SER A 33 -7.28 -11.85 -3.00
N LYS A 34 -5.98 -11.92 -2.67
CA LYS A 34 -5.43 -12.83 -1.65
C LYS A 34 -6.00 -12.54 -0.26
N PHE A 35 -6.07 -11.28 0.14
CA PHE A 35 -6.43 -10.92 1.53
C PHE A 35 -7.95 -10.95 1.78
N MET A 36 -8.76 -10.69 0.74
CA MET A 36 -10.21 -10.57 0.87
C MET A 36 -10.99 -11.71 0.19
N ASN A 37 -10.31 -12.68 -0.42
CA ASN A 37 -10.90 -13.76 -1.21
C ASN A 37 -11.86 -13.25 -2.30
N LEU A 38 -11.56 -12.07 -2.86
CA LEU A 38 -12.32 -11.49 -3.96
C LEU A 38 -11.83 -12.09 -5.28
N ARG A 39 -12.68 -12.88 -5.94
CA ARG A 39 -12.33 -13.60 -7.18
C ARG A 39 -12.76 -12.89 -8.45
N ASP A 40 -13.72 -11.97 -8.36
CA ASP A 40 -14.30 -11.29 -9.51
C ASP A 40 -14.11 -9.77 -9.39
N PHE A 41 -13.29 -9.22 -10.28
CA PHE A 41 -13.06 -7.78 -10.47
C PHE A 41 -13.67 -7.26 -11.79
N SER A 42 -14.47 -8.08 -12.49
CA SER A 42 -15.15 -7.67 -13.73
C SER A 42 -16.26 -6.65 -13.47
N ARG A 43 -16.71 -6.53 -12.21
CA ARG A 43 -17.77 -5.62 -11.77
C ARG A 43 -17.25 -4.67 -10.69
N PRO A 44 -17.84 -3.47 -10.57
CA PRO A 44 -17.55 -2.57 -9.45
C PRO A 44 -17.74 -3.25 -8.09
N LEU A 45 -16.90 -2.89 -7.12
CA LEU A 45 -17.01 -3.39 -5.76
C LEU A 45 -18.34 -3.00 -5.12
N LYS A 46 -18.94 -3.92 -4.37
CA LYS A 46 -20.05 -3.59 -3.46
C LYS A 46 -19.57 -2.64 -2.38
N ASP A 47 -20.44 -1.79 -1.86
CA ASP A 47 -20.07 -0.83 -0.81
C ASP A 47 -19.48 -1.48 0.45
N SER A 48 -19.99 -2.65 0.84
CA SER A 48 -19.46 -3.42 1.97
C SER A 48 -18.01 -3.86 1.75
N ASP A 49 -17.68 -4.33 0.55
CA ASP A 49 -16.33 -4.74 0.19
C ASP A 49 -15.42 -3.53 0.01
N ARG A 50 -15.94 -2.44 -0.55
CA ARG A 50 -15.24 -1.15 -0.65
C ARG A 50 -14.80 -0.64 0.73
N VAL A 51 -15.66 -0.65 1.73
CA VAL A 51 -15.29 -0.23 3.10
C VAL A 51 -14.17 -1.12 3.68
N LYS A 52 -14.18 -2.43 3.40
CA LYS A 52 -13.11 -3.34 3.82
C LYS A 52 -11.81 -3.08 3.06
N VAL A 53 -11.84 -2.96 1.73
CA VAL A 53 -10.67 -2.60 0.90
C VAL A 53 -10.05 -1.30 1.40
N LYS A 54 -10.88 -0.28 1.66
CA LYS A 54 -10.43 1.01 2.20
C LYS A 54 -9.66 0.84 3.51
N LYS A 55 -10.13 -0.03 4.41
CA LYS A 55 -9.45 -0.29 5.70
C LYS A 55 -8.12 -1.01 5.50
N VAL A 56 -8.08 -2.04 4.67
CA VAL A 56 -6.86 -2.86 4.46
C VAL A 56 -5.77 -2.05 3.76
N LEU A 57 -6.12 -1.21 2.79
CA LEU A 57 -5.14 -0.40 2.05
C LEU A 57 -4.70 0.87 2.77
N ARG A 58 -5.40 1.28 3.83
CA ARG A 58 -5.14 2.57 4.48
C ARG A 58 -3.70 2.62 5.00
N ASN A 59 -2.99 3.68 4.65
CA ASN A 59 -1.60 3.93 5.02
C ASN A 59 -0.55 3.03 4.36
N LEU A 60 -0.92 2.12 3.46
CA LEU A 60 0.07 1.40 2.66
C LEU A 60 0.72 2.36 1.66
N ARG A 61 2.03 2.21 1.46
CA ARG A 61 2.77 2.89 0.40
C ARG A 61 2.88 1.93 -0.78
N VAL A 62 2.46 2.39 -1.96
CA VAL A 62 2.44 1.59 -3.18
C VAL A 62 3.35 2.21 -4.23
N HIS A 63 3.97 1.35 -5.04
CA HIS A 63 4.72 1.76 -6.22
C HIS A 63 3.76 2.11 -7.37
N LEU A 64 4.10 3.12 -8.16
CA LEU A 64 3.30 3.56 -9.31
C LEU A 64 3.94 3.02 -10.60
N ALA A 65 3.38 1.95 -11.14
CA ALA A 65 3.93 1.24 -12.30
C ALA A 65 3.92 2.05 -13.61
N GLN A 66 3.09 3.09 -13.72
CA GLN A 66 2.97 3.89 -14.94
C GLN A 66 4.11 4.89 -15.19
N PHE A 67 5.04 5.06 -14.24
CA PHE A 67 6.17 5.98 -14.38
C PHE A 67 7.47 5.21 -14.67
N ASN A 68 8.33 5.78 -15.51
CA ASN A 68 9.63 5.20 -15.87
C ASN A 68 10.71 5.35 -14.76
N TYR A 69 10.32 5.86 -13.59
CA TYR A 69 11.20 6.07 -12.44
C TYR A 69 10.49 5.61 -11.16
N GLU A 70 11.27 5.26 -10.14
CA GLU A 70 10.73 4.78 -8.87
C GLU A 70 9.91 5.88 -8.19
N ARG A 71 8.58 5.71 -8.23
CA ARG A 71 7.64 6.64 -7.61
C ARG A 71 6.71 5.86 -6.70
N SER A 72 6.64 6.26 -5.44
CA SER A 72 5.74 5.67 -4.47
C SER A 72 4.78 6.70 -3.89
N SER A 73 3.59 6.26 -3.50
CA SER A 73 2.58 7.12 -2.89
C SER A 73 1.86 6.39 -1.78
N LYS A 74 1.46 7.13 -0.74
CA LYS A 74 0.70 6.60 0.39
C LYS A 74 -0.79 6.62 0.06
N ILE A 75 -1.46 5.48 0.22
CA ILE A 75 -2.91 5.40 0.04
C ILE A 75 -3.61 6.08 1.24
N THR A 76 -4.38 7.12 0.95
CA THR A 76 -5.20 7.85 1.94
C THR A 76 -6.65 7.38 1.94
N GLY A 77 -7.14 6.86 0.81
CA GLY A 77 -8.49 6.35 0.66
C GLY A 77 -8.68 5.69 -0.70
N ILE A 78 -9.93 5.30 -0.97
CA ILE A 78 -10.37 4.79 -2.26
C ILE A 78 -11.61 5.56 -2.68
N SER A 79 -11.79 5.75 -3.99
CA SER A 79 -12.94 6.44 -4.56
C SER A 79 -14.26 5.73 -4.21
N ASN A 80 -15.35 6.50 -4.17
CA ASN A 80 -16.69 5.97 -3.92
C ASN A 80 -17.37 5.40 -5.19
N CYS A 81 -16.84 5.73 -6.36
CA CYS A 81 -17.36 5.34 -7.67
C CYS A 81 -16.26 4.62 -8.48
N PRO A 82 -16.62 3.81 -9.49
CA PRO A 82 -15.65 3.18 -10.39
C PRO A 82 -14.89 4.22 -11.22
N ILE A 83 -13.74 3.82 -11.78
CA ILE A 83 -12.88 4.70 -12.58
C ILE A 83 -13.61 5.34 -13.78
N SER A 84 -14.55 4.62 -14.40
CA SER A 84 -15.36 5.10 -15.52
C SER A 84 -16.34 6.24 -15.19
N GLN A 85 -16.56 6.50 -13.90
CA GLN A 85 -17.44 7.56 -13.40
C GLN A 85 -16.68 8.57 -12.52
N LEU A 86 -15.36 8.42 -12.41
CA LEU A 86 -14.53 9.28 -11.57
C LEU A 86 -14.20 10.55 -12.33
N SER A 87 -14.46 11.72 -11.72
CA SER A 87 -14.02 13.00 -12.26
C SER A 87 -13.21 13.79 -11.23
N PHE A 88 -12.36 14.67 -11.74
CA PHE A 88 -11.56 15.57 -10.92
C PHE A 88 -11.52 16.96 -11.54
N THR A 89 -11.56 17.98 -10.68
CA THR A 89 -11.38 19.38 -11.09
C THR A 89 -9.89 19.67 -11.19
N LEU A 90 -9.48 20.16 -12.36
CA LEU A 90 -8.13 20.64 -12.62
C LEU A 90 -7.95 22.08 -12.11
N GLU A 91 -6.71 22.54 -12.03
CA GLU A 91 -6.38 23.89 -11.53
C GLU A 91 -7.01 25.02 -12.37
N ASP A 92 -7.29 24.75 -13.65
CA ASP A 92 -7.97 25.66 -14.58
C ASP A 92 -9.51 25.59 -14.49
N ASN A 93 -10.06 24.94 -13.45
CA ASN A 93 -11.49 24.66 -13.24
C ASN A 93 -12.14 23.77 -14.30
N THR A 94 -11.37 23.11 -15.16
CA THR A 94 -11.93 22.12 -16.09
C THR A 94 -12.17 20.79 -15.37
N GLN A 95 -13.21 20.06 -15.78
CA GLN A 95 -13.45 18.71 -15.28
C GLN A 95 -12.77 17.70 -16.20
N LYS A 96 -11.99 16.79 -15.63
CA LYS A 96 -11.42 15.64 -16.32
C LYS A 96 -12.05 14.36 -15.78
N THR A 97 -12.46 13.50 -16.69
CA THR A 97 -13.05 12.18 -16.41
C THR A 97 -12.06 11.10 -16.83
#